data_AF-A0A7W1EC70-F1
#
_entry.id   AF-A0A7W1EC70-F1
#
_cell.length_a   1.000
_cell.length_b   1.000
_cell.length_c   1.000
_cell.angle_alpha   90.00
_cell.angle_beta   90.00
_cell.angle_gamma   90.00
#
_symmetry.space_group_name_H-M   'P 1'
#
loop_
_entity.id
_entity.type
_entity.pdbx_description
1 polymer ?
#
loop_
_entity_poly.entity_id
_entity_poly.type
_entity_poly.pdbx_seq_one_letter_code
_entity_poly.pdbx_strand_id
1 'polypeptide(L)'
;MAPAAGGTFQISGSSSTPVDIFFTLPAALGPNLGIGTWTGLSNTSNSSDSATALTVSAGPPTRTLGPSGKLHVWVGATLTTSGAAAGSYAVPVVLTVVYN
;
A
#
# COMPACT_ATOMS: atom_id res chain seq x y z
N MET A 1 -11.75 7.31 5.23
CA MET A 1 -11.18 7.78 3.95
C MET A 1 -9.71 8.14 4.20
N ALA A 2 -8.77 7.45 3.55
CA ALA A 2 -7.49 7.98 3.08
C ALA A 2 -6.69 6.90 2.34
N PRO A 3 -6.63 6.97 1.00
CA PRO A 3 -5.44 6.50 0.30
C PRO A 3 -4.88 7.55 -0.69
N ALA A 4 -5.64 8.59 -1.04
CA ALA A 4 -5.16 9.68 -1.90
C ALA A 4 -3.98 10.47 -1.31
N ALA A 5 -3.76 10.40 0.02
CA ALA A 5 -2.61 10.96 0.72
C ALA A 5 -1.72 9.89 1.40
N GLY A 6 -1.92 8.61 1.07
CA GLY A 6 -1.11 7.51 1.59
C GLY A 6 0.27 7.42 0.94
N GLY A 7 1.13 6.55 1.46
CA GLY A 7 2.40 6.21 0.81
C GLY A 7 2.14 5.61 -0.57
N THR A 8 2.93 6.00 -1.57
CA THR A 8 2.74 5.55 -2.96
C THR A 8 3.92 4.69 -3.41
N PHE A 9 3.62 3.58 -4.07
CA PHE A 9 4.58 2.74 -4.79
C PHE A 9 4.23 2.77 -6.29
N GLN A 10 5.24 2.88 -7.14
CA GLN A 10 5.11 2.67 -8.58
C GLN A 10 5.76 1.35 -8.94
N ILE A 11 4.99 0.45 -9.53
CA ILE A 11 5.45 -0.81 -10.11
C ILE A 11 5.58 -0.58 -11.63
N SER A 12 6.64 -1.09 -12.24
CA SER A 12 6.92 -0.86 -13.67
C SER A 12 7.48 -2.10 -14.36
N GLY A 13 7.01 -2.35 -15.58
CA GLY A 13 7.38 -3.51 -16.39
C GLY A 13 6.82 -3.37 -17.81
N SER A 14 6.67 -4.49 -18.52
CA SER A 14 6.03 -4.49 -19.84
C SER A 14 4.53 -4.18 -19.75
N SER A 15 3.98 -3.60 -20.81
CA SER A 15 2.55 -3.35 -20.91
C SER A 15 1.76 -4.66 -20.78
N SER A 16 0.63 -4.62 -20.09
CA SER A 16 -0.26 -5.77 -19.90
C SER A 16 0.35 -6.95 -19.12
N THR A 17 1.51 -6.78 -18.48
CA THR A 17 2.09 -7.81 -17.62
C THR A 17 1.25 -7.97 -16.35
N PRO A 18 0.80 -9.18 -16.00
CA PRO A 18 0.20 -9.46 -14.70
C PRO A 18 1.26 -9.44 -13.60
N VAL A 19 0.89 -8.87 -12.45
CA VAL A 19 1.72 -8.81 -11.24
C VAL A 19 0.90 -9.18 -10.02
N ASP A 20 1.45 -10.01 -9.15
CA ASP A 20 0.90 -10.28 -7.83
C ASP A 20 1.53 -9.34 -6.81
N ILE A 21 0.69 -8.76 -5.95
CA ILE A 21 1.09 -7.70 -5.02
C ILE A 21 0.80 -8.15 -3.60
N PHE A 22 1.81 -8.15 -2.75
CA PHE A 22 1.68 -8.54 -1.35
C PHE A 22 2.29 -7.48 -0.43
N PHE A 23 1.63 -7.25 0.70
CA PHE A 23 2.17 -6.38 1.74
C PHE A 23 2.37 -7.12 3.06
N THR A 24 3.52 -6.93 3.68
CA THR A 24 3.71 -7.18 5.11
C THR A 24 3.59 -5.84 5.82
N LEU A 25 2.53 -5.71 6.61
CA LEU A 25 2.12 -4.45 7.22
C LEU A 25 2.23 -4.53 8.75
N PRO A 26 2.88 -3.57 9.40
CA PRO A 26 2.97 -3.56 10.85
C PRO A 26 1.62 -3.17 11.49
N ALA A 27 1.34 -3.76 12.65
CA ALA A 27 0.15 -3.43 13.45
C ALA A 27 0.39 -2.30 14.45
N ALA A 28 1.65 -1.91 14.68
CA ALA A 28 2.04 -0.87 15.61
C ALA A 28 3.42 -0.32 15.25
N LEU A 29 3.69 0.94 15.60
CA LEU A 29 5.04 1.52 15.60
C LEU A 29 5.78 1.31 16.93
N GLY A 30 5.05 0.89 17.97
CA GLY A 30 5.55 0.66 19.32
C GLY A 30 4.41 0.32 20.28
N PRO A 31 4.71 0.06 21.56
CA PRO A 31 3.72 -0.44 22.53
C PRO A 31 2.53 0.49 22.79
N ASN A 32 2.70 1.80 22.59
CA ASN A 32 1.66 2.83 22.78
C ASN A 32 1.29 3.55 21.47
N LEU A 33 1.70 3.02 20.32
CA LEU A 33 1.43 3.57 18.98
C LEU A 33 0.86 2.47 18.08
N GLY A 34 -0.45 2.28 18.15
CA GLY A 34 -1.17 1.35 17.30
C GLY A 34 -1.33 1.87 15.88
N ILE A 35 -1.31 0.97 14.91
CA ILE A 35 -1.69 1.24 13.53
C ILE A 35 -3.04 0.57 13.30
N GLY A 36 -4.03 1.36 12.90
CA GLY A 36 -5.37 0.88 12.57
C GLY A 36 -5.40 0.05 11.30
N THR A 37 -6.61 -0.23 10.81
CA THR A 37 -6.79 -1.01 9.58
C THR A 37 -6.13 -0.33 8.39
N TRP A 38 -5.28 -1.08 7.70
CA TRP A 38 -4.67 -0.65 6.46
C TRP A 38 -5.67 -0.68 5.31
N THR A 39 -5.62 0.35 4.48
CA THR A 39 -6.41 0.47 3.25
C THR A 39 -5.49 0.66 2.07
N GLY A 40 -5.89 0.17 0.90
CA GLY A 40 -5.12 0.29 -0.32
C GLY A 40 -5.96 0.70 -1.54
N LEU A 41 -5.32 1.38 -2.49
CA LEU A 41 -5.83 1.63 -3.84
C LEU A 41 -4.78 1.24 -4.87
N SER A 42 -5.23 0.89 -6.07
CA SER A 42 -4.38 0.68 -7.22
C SER A 42 -4.96 1.32 -8.48
N ASN A 43 -4.13 1.92 -9.32
CA ASN A 43 -4.50 2.51 -10.60
C ASN A 43 -3.34 2.43 -11.60
N THR A 44 -3.63 2.31 -12.89
CA THR A 44 -2.61 2.30 -13.95
C THR A 44 -2.18 3.72 -14.35
N SER A 45 -2.90 4.75 -13.90
CA SER A 45 -2.47 6.14 -13.93
C SER A 45 -2.03 6.62 -12.55
N ASN A 46 -1.22 7.67 -12.48
CA ASN A 46 -0.78 8.28 -11.22
C ASN A 46 -1.89 9.18 -10.62
N SER A 47 -3.07 8.62 -10.40
CA SER A 47 -4.19 9.29 -9.74
C SER A 47 -4.97 8.29 -8.89
N SER A 48 -5.37 8.72 -7.69
CA SER A 48 -6.31 7.98 -6.85
C SER A 48 -7.76 8.12 -7.33
N ASP A 49 -8.04 9.04 -8.26
CA ASP A 49 -9.36 9.19 -8.86
C ASP A 49 -9.70 7.94 -9.66
N SER A 50 -10.90 7.39 -9.41
CA SER A 50 -11.37 6.13 -10.00
C SER A 50 -10.44 4.94 -9.76
N ALA A 51 -9.52 5.02 -8.78
CA ALA A 51 -8.65 3.92 -8.44
C ALA A 51 -9.45 2.75 -7.85
N THR A 52 -8.97 1.54 -8.08
CA THR A 52 -9.62 0.33 -7.58
C THR A 52 -9.15 0.03 -6.17
N ALA A 53 -10.07 -0.37 -5.28
CA ALA A 53 -9.73 -0.82 -3.94
C ALA A 53 -8.75 -2.01 -3.98
N LEU A 54 -7.74 -1.96 -3.13
CA LEU A 54 -6.75 -3.01 -2.95
C LEU A 54 -6.87 -3.57 -1.52
N THR A 55 -7.26 -4.84 -1.41
CA THR A 55 -7.28 -5.54 -0.13
C THR A 55 -5.87 -5.96 0.22
N VAL A 56 -5.24 -5.23 1.13
CA VAL A 56 -3.82 -5.44 1.50
C VAL A 56 -3.59 -6.61 2.46
N SER A 57 -4.64 -7.24 2.98
CA SER A 57 -4.59 -8.29 4.01
C SER A 57 -5.07 -9.68 3.58
N ALA A 58 -5.59 -9.85 2.37
CA ALA A 58 -6.23 -11.10 1.93
C ALA A 58 -5.53 -11.68 0.70
N GLY A 59 -4.43 -12.41 0.89
CA GLY A 59 -3.65 -13.00 -0.22
C GLY A 59 -3.15 -11.97 -1.23
N PRO A 60 -2.45 -12.40 -2.30
CA PRO A 60 -2.06 -11.49 -3.37
C PRO A 60 -3.24 -11.17 -4.29
N PRO A 61 -3.72 -9.93 -4.35
CA PRO A 61 -4.42 -9.47 -5.53
C PRO A 61 -3.47 -9.47 -6.74
N THR A 62 -3.88 -10.13 -7.81
CA THR A 62 -3.28 -9.95 -9.13
C THR A 62 -3.80 -8.64 -9.75
N ARG A 63 -2.88 -7.85 -10.32
CA ARG A 63 -3.17 -6.64 -11.09
C ARG A 63 -2.42 -6.69 -12.41
N THR A 64 -2.95 -6.03 -13.42
CA THR A 64 -2.30 -5.94 -14.73
C THR A 64 -1.70 -4.55 -14.89
N LEU A 65 -0.43 -4.48 -15.30
CA LEU A 65 0.22 -3.22 -15.62
C LEU A 65 -0.51 -2.52 -16.78
N GLY A 66 -0.62 -1.20 -16.69
CA GLY A 66 -1.29 -0.41 -17.72
C GLY A 66 -0.58 -0.43 -19.08
N PRO A 67 -1.16 0.24 -20.09
CA PRO A 67 -0.55 0.38 -21.42
C PRO A 67 0.85 1.01 -21.40
N SER A 68 1.12 1.87 -20.42
CA SER A 68 2.43 2.48 -20.17
C SER A 68 3.41 1.59 -19.40
N GLY A 69 3.03 0.34 -19.09
CA GLY A 69 3.82 -0.57 -18.28
C GLY A 69 3.88 -0.18 -16.80
N LYS A 70 2.90 0.60 -16.30
CA LYS A 70 2.90 1.13 -14.92
C LYS A 70 1.66 0.72 -14.13
N LEU A 71 1.87 0.59 -12.83
CA LEU A 71 0.83 0.46 -11.82
C LEU A 71 1.23 1.26 -10.60
N HIS A 72 0.33 2.11 -10.13
CA HIS A 72 0.47 2.92 -8.93
C HIS A 72 -0.36 2.29 -7.82
N VAL A 73 0.24 2.16 -6.64
CA VAL A 73 -0.39 1.58 -5.46
C VAL A 73 -0.25 2.55 -4.30
N TRP A 74 -1.37 2.91 -3.69
CA TRP A 74 -1.42 3.74 -2.50
C TRP A 74 -1.80 2.88 -1.31
N VAL A 75 -1.07 3.00 -0.21
CA VAL A 75 -1.35 2.29 1.04
C VAL A 75 -1.30 3.27 2.20
N GLY A 76 -2.29 3.19 3.08
CA GLY A 76 -2.39 4.08 4.24
C GLY A 76 -3.20 3.48 5.38
N ALA A 77 -2.90 3.93 6.58
CA ALA A 77 -3.59 3.58 7.82
C ALA A 77 -3.60 4.78 8.76
N THR A 78 -4.46 4.73 9.78
CA THR A 78 -4.51 5.73 10.85
C THR A 78 -3.65 5.25 12.02
N LEU A 79 -2.89 6.16 12.62
CA LEU A 79 -2.16 5.91 13.86
C LEU A 79 -3.01 6.33 15.07
N THR A 80 -3.02 5.50 16.11
CA THR A 80 -3.61 5.82 17.41
C THR A 80 -2.55 5.76 18.49
N THR A 81 -2.59 6.73 19.41
CA THR A 81 -1.63 6.82 20.53
C THR A 81 -2.36 6.74 21.86
N SER A 82 -1.77 6.04 22.82
CA SER A 82 -2.27 5.90 24.20
C SER A 82 -1.28 6.45 25.24
N GLY A 83 -0.40 7.38 24.84
CA GLY A 83 0.63 7.96 25.70
C GLY A 83 2.07 7.62 25.27
N ALA A 84 2.32 7.54 23.97
CA ALA A 84 3.67 7.39 23.45
C ALA A 84 4.58 8.57 23.86
N ALA A 85 5.82 8.27 24.28
CA ALA A 85 6.80 9.31 24.56
C ALA A 85 7.17 10.07 23.28
N ALA A 86 7.53 11.34 23.41
CA ALA A 86 8.03 12.13 22.30
C ALA A 86 9.34 11.51 21.76
N GLY A 87 9.44 11.35 20.45
CA GLY A 87 10.57 10.71 19.80
C GLY A 87 10.22 10.19 18.41
N SER A 88 11.19 9.55 17.77
CA SER A 88 11.03 8.94 16.45
C SER A 88 10.70 7.46 16.57
N TYR A 89 9.67 7.02 15.84
CA TYR A 89 9.28 5.61 15.75
C TYR A 89 9.25 5.21 14.27
N ALA A 90 9.83 4.06 13.94
CA ALA A 90 9.88 3.57 12.58
C ALA A 90 9.76 2.04 12.57
N VAL A 91 8.88 1.54 11.71
CA VAL A 91 8.72 0.11 11.41
C VAL A 91 8.49 -0.01 9.90
N PRO A 92 9.14 -0.96 9.21
CA PRO A 92 9.03 -1.07 7.76
C PRO A 92 7.65 -1.55 7.31
N VAL A 93 7.23 -1.05 6.15
CA VAL A 93 6.21 -1.67 5.29
C VAL A 93 6.96 -2.39 4.17
N VAL A 94 6.68 -3.68 3.97
CA VAL A 94 7.34 -4.46 2.92
C VAL A 94 6.34 -4.74 1.80
N LEU A 95 6.66 -4.31 0.59
CA LEU A 95 5.96 -4.65 -0.64
C LEU A 95 6.72 -5.76 -1.36
N THR A 96 6.05 -6.88 -1.64
CA THR A 96 6.55 -7.93 -2.53
C THR A 96 5.75 -7.91 -3.83
N VAL A 97 6.45 -7.95 -4.97
CA VAL A 97 5.85 -7.98 -6.30
C VAL A 97 6.38 -9.19 -7.05
N VAL A 98 5.47 -10.00 -7.59
CA VAL A 98 5.81 -11.14 -8.47
C VAL A 98 5.29 -10.83 -9.87
N TYR A 99 6.15 -10.94 -10.87
CA TYR A 99 5.78 -10.76 -12.28
C TYR A 99 5.44 -12.12 -12.88
N ASN A 100 4.29 -12.18 -13.56
CA ASN A 100 3.73 -13.42 -14.12
C ASN A 100 3.62 -13.35 -15.65
#